data_AF-A0A8H6D1Q7-F1
#
_entry.id   AF-A0A8H6D1Q7-F1
#
_cell.length_a   1.000
_cell.length_b   1.000
_cell.length_c   1.000
_cell.angle_alpha   90.00
_cell.angle_beta   90.00
_cell.angle_gamma   90.00
#
_symmetry.space_group_name_H-M   'P 1'
#
loop_
_entity.id
_entity.type
_entity.pdbx_description
1 polymer ?
#
loop_
_entity_poly.entity_id
_entity_poly.type
_entity_poly.pdbx_seq_one_letter_code
_entity_poly.pdbx_strand_id
1 'polypeptide(L)'
;MDPGTALAVVSLSFDLFASCVRGFTLISDARNIGKDAAIERTKLVLQEHRLIEWARAIGLNPPRDDGSLEIHKHPAALILFQLEQLLSSTDALKKRYKLELVSPPNDSDDLVTSEPAIASENPASSILSNIVSPEIRQGILKRASTLNTANRFPRRLYWAAVDKKRYAELVQDVTGLVDGLWSLLDIPHRIQTSRAVNQTLQLAIQTSEDIKGLQYLQKSLHDSFTDAGVGNSLAASAGLKAQHILLTSHSGDAQQQAHSEDGASRVPPAELPSVLDPSWLSSIHMMTSTIGSALYNGDTVLIEEKRVQPRMKAKLKPRVEALVCLLSQPPTPSFQTFPCLGYTEEQGGFRLVFSFPPDTEKPPSLLSVLSKSSGPLPDVCMRLRLAAQVCQTLLSFHTAGWLHKDMRSENILLVSPTSSPSIDRLGRPYLCGFSFARQGSPTEISEQPSEDLSRDIYRHPKALGEPSDSFERYMDAYSLGCVLVEIAEWAPLRKIVRKRVDVSDSSGVTLADVASLSQWMYDRYITEGFAGFRLGVGFMRMLALCIPAGDKKPDLADFYSALESLATC
;
A
#
# COMPACT_ATOMS: atom_id res chain seq x y z
N MET A 1 -20.12 2.83 39.88
CA MET A 1 -19.50 4.16 40.11
C MET A 1 -20.61 5.20 40.14
N ASP A 2 -20.49 6.26 40.94
CA ASP A 2 -21.40 7.40 40.80
C ASP A 2 -21.12 8.16 39.47
N PRO A 3 -22.09 8.89 38.90
CA PRO A 3 -21.90 9.59 37.64
C PRO A 3 -20.79 10.66 37.68
N GLY A 4 -20.59 11.30 38.84
CA GLY A 4 -19.61 12.38 39.02
C GLY A 4 -18.16 11.90 38.95
N THR A 5 -17.87 10.74 39.54
CA THR A 5 -16.54 10.11 39.52
C THR A 5 -16.21 9.57 38.13
N ALA A 6 -17.20 9.02 37.42
CA ALA A 6 -17.01 8.58 36.03
C ALA A 6 -16.67 9.75 35.09
N LEU A 7 -17.37 10.88 35.23
CA LEU A 7 -17.10 12.13 34.48
C LEU A 7 -15.70 12.70 34.80
N ALA A 8 -15.30 12.72 36.07
CA ALA A 8 -13.99 13.24 36.49
C ALA A 8 -12.83 12.39 35.95
N VAL A 9 -12.95 11.06 35.96
CA VAL A 9 -11.92 10.15 35.43
C VAL A 9 -11.78 10.31 33.92
N VAL A 10 -12.89 10.41 33.17
CA VAL A 10 -12.86 10.63 31.71
C VAL A 10 -12.22 11.98 31.37
N SER A 11 -12.51 13.04 32.14
CA SER A 11 -11.87 14.35 31.98
C SER A 11 -10.36 14.29 32.21
N LEU A 12 -9.91 13.58 33.25
CA LEU A 12 -8.48 13.42 33.55
C LEU A 12 -7.76 12.59 32.49
N SER A 13 -8.34 11.48 32.03
CA SER A 13 -7.75 10.66 30.96
C SER A 13 -7.65 11.42 29.65
N PHE A 14 -8.64 12.27 29.32
CA PHE A 14 -8.58 13.12 28.14
C PHE A 14 -7.46 14.17 28.25
N ASP A 15 -7.31 14.82 29.41
CA ASP A 15 -6.26 15.80 29.64
C ASP A 15 -4.86 15.17 29.55
N LEU A 16 -4.66 13.96 30.10
CA LEU A 16 -3.40 13.19 29.94
C LEU A 16 -3.14 12.88 28.46
N PHE A 17 -4.15 12.39 27.74
CA PHE A 17 -4.05 12.12 26.30
C PHE A 17 -3.67 13.39 25.51
N ALA A 18 -4.31 14.52 25.79
CA ALA A 18 -4.01 15.78 25.13
C ALA A 18 -2.59 16.29 25.46
N SER A 19 -2.10 16.06 26.69
CA SER A 19 -0.71 16.33 27.07
C SER A 19 0.28 15.47 26.29
N CYS A 20 0.00 14.18 26.11
CA CYS A 20 0.81 13.31 25.25
C CYS A 20 0.86 13.82 23.81
N VAL A 21 -0.29 14.18 23.21
CA VAL A 21 -0.35 14.75 21.84
C VAL A 21 0.47 16.03 21.72
N ARG A 22 0.42 16.89 22.74
CA ARG A 22 1.29 18.08 22.82
C ARG A 22 2.78 17.69 22.82
N GLY A 23 3.16 16.72 23.64
CA GLY A 23 4.54 16.22 23.71
C GLY A 23 5.04 15.64 22.38
N PHE A 24 4.22 14.83 21.71
CA PHE A 24 4.50 14.34 20.36
C PHE A 24 4.77 15.49 19.38
N THR A 25 3.86 16.47 19.33
CA THR A 25 3.97 17.64 18.45
C THR A 25 5.27 18.40 18.68
N LEU A 26 5.63 18.66 19.95
CA LEU A 26 6.85 19.39 20.31
C LEU A 26 8.12 18.66 19.87
N ILE A 27 8.16 17.35 20.06
CA ILE A 27 9.34 16.52 19.73
C ILE A 27 9.45 16.31 18.21
N SER A 28 8.32 16.13 17.50
CA SER A 28 8.32 15.93 16.05
C SER A 28 8.61 17.21 15.26
N ASP A 29 8.12 18.36 15.74
CA ASP A 29 8.24 19.65 15.05
C ASP A 29 9.53 20.40 15.39
N ALA A 30 10.30 19.88 16.36
CA ALA A 30 11.58 20.44 16.74
C ALA A 30 12.56 20.45 15.55
N ARG A 31 13.16 21.62 15.32
CA ARG A 31 14.06 21.87 14.18
C ARG A 31 15.45 21.25 14.44
N ASN A 32 16.23 21.11 13.36
CA ASN A 32 17.61 20.62 13.41
C ASN A 32 17.78 19.16 13.87
N ILE A 33 16.80 18.29 13.59
CA ILE A 33 16.85 16.88 13.97
C ILE A 33 17.94 16.08 13.20
N GLY A 34 18.45 16.63 12.09
CA GLY A 34 19.39 15.96 11.19
C GLY A 34 18.71 14.97 10.24
N LYS A 35 19.34 14.69 9.08
CA LYS A 35 18.82 13.71 8.11
C LYS A 35 18.82 12.29 8.69
N ASP A 36 19.73 12.01 9.61
CA ASP A 36 19.96 10.67 10.17
C ASP A 36 18.88 10.21 11.15
N ALA A 37 18.08 11.16 11.68
CA ALA A 37 16.99 10.92 12.64
C ALA A 37 15.58 11.06 12.02
N ALA A 38 15.48 11.28 10.70
CA ALA A 38 14.20 11.49 10.02
C ALA A 38 13.29 10.24 10.04
N ILE A 39 13.89 9.04 10.08
CA ILE A 39 13.18 7.76 10.17
C ILE A 39 12.58 7.61 11.57
N GLU A 40 13.33 7.96 12.61
CA GLU A 40 12.91 7.94 14.01
C GLU A 40 11.78 8.96 14.25
N ARG A 41 11.88 10.15 13.65
CA ARG A 41 10.79 11.14 13.65
C ARG A 41 9.52 10.59 13.02
N THR A 42 9.67 9.90 11.88
CA THR A 42 8.53 9.28 11.20
C THR A 42 7.90 8.19 12.07
N LYS A 43 8.72 7.33 12.70
CA LYS A 43 8.24 6.33 13.68
C LYS A 43 7.49 6.98 14.85
N LEU A 44 7.99 8.10 15.37
CA LEU A 44 7.34 8.84 16.45
C LEU A 44 5.94 9.35 16.04
N VAL A 45 5.80 9.95 14.85
CA VAL A 45 4.49 10.40 14.33
C VAL A 45 3.54 9.22 14.06
N LEU A 46 4.05 8.06 13.65
CA LEU A 46 3.22 6.85 13.54
C LEU A 46 2.67 6.43 14.91
N GLN A 47 3.46 6.55 15.98
CA GLN A 47 2.96 6.26 17.34
C GLN A 47 1.95 7.31 17.83
N GLU A 48 2.12 8.59 17.47
CA GLU A 48 1.11 9.62 17.73
C GLU A 48 -0.22 9.27 17.05
N HIS A 49 -0.18 8.90 15.77
CA HIS A 49 -1.38 8.49 15.03
C HIS A 49 -2.05 7.27 15.67
N ARG A 50 -1.27 6.24 16.03
CA ARG A 50 -1.78 5.06 16.75
C ARG A 50 -2.42 5.39 18.09
N LEU A 51 -1.87 6.36 18.83
CA LEU A 51 -2.46 6.83 20.09
C LEU A 51 -3.79 7.55 19.84
N ILE A 52 -3.87 8.38 18.80
CA ILE A 52 -5.10 9.08 18.42
C ILE A 52 -6.18 8.07 18.02
N GLU A 53 -5.87 7.06 17.21
CA GLU A 53 -6.83 6.02 16.82
C GLU A 53 -7.28 5.16 17.99
N TRP A 54 -6.37 4.82 18.90
CA TRP A 54 -6.74 4.16 20.16
C TRP A 54 -7.75 5.01 20.96
N ALA A 55 -7.50 6.32 21.10
CA ALA A 55 -8.41 7.23 21.78
C ALA A 55 -9.78 7.34 21.07
N ARG A 56 -9.84 7.23 19.74
CA ARG A 56 -11.10 7.15 18.99
C ARG A 56 -11.85 5.86 19.29
N ALA A 57 -11.13 4.73 19.30
CA ALA A 57 -11.69 3.40 19.48
C ALA A 57 -12.39 3.22 20.84
N ILE A 58 -11.77 3.76 21.91
CA ILE A 58 -12.34 3.70 23.27
C ILE A 58 -13.33 4.84 23.57
N GLY A 59 -13.67 5.67 22.57
CA GLY A 59 -14.58 6.80 22.78
C GLY A 59 -14.04 7.91 23.68
N LEU A 60 -12.72 8.11 23.73
CA LEU A 60 -12.09 9.25 24.40
C LEU A 60 -12.11 10.50 23.49
N ASN A 61 -12.06 10.30 22.16
CA ASN A 61 -12.08 11.39 21.18
C ASN A 61 -12.79 10.99 19.87
N PRO A 62 -14.05 11.39 19.60
CA PRO A 62 -14.97 12.14 20.47
C PRO A 62 -15.49 11.30 21.66
N PRO A 63 -16.03 11.93 22.71
CA PRO A 63 -16.60 11.24 23.86
C PRO A 63 -17.79 10.37 23.42
N ARG A 64 -17.86 9.11 23.85
CA ARG A 64 -19.05 8.25 23.68
C ARG A 64 -19.67 7.91 25.03
N ASP A 65 -21.00 7.87 25.05
CA ASP A 65 -21.82 7.59 26.25
C ASP A 65 -22.08 6.08 26.46
N ASP A 66 -21.41 5.22 25.69
CA ASP A 66 -21.70 3.77 25.60
C ASP A 66 -21.00 2.91 26.67
N GLY A 67 -20.27 3.52 27.61
CA GLY A 67 -19.60 2.79 28.68
C GLY A 67 -18.40 1.93 28.23
N SER A 68 -17.97 2.01 26.96
CA SER A 68 -16.83 1.27 26.39
C SER A 68 -15.52 1.44 27.17
N LEU A 69 -15.32 2.58 27.84
CA LEU A 69 -14.17 2.85 28.69
C LEU A 69 -14.17 2.05 30.01
N GLU A 70 -15.31 1.54 30.51
CA GLU A 70 -15.47 1.04 31.90
C GLU A 70 -14.48 -0.08 32.31
N ILE A 71 -14.10 -0.96 31.39
CA ILE A 71 -13.40 -2.22 31.73
C ILE A 71 -11.87 -2.02 31.91
N HIS A 72 -11.28 -0.97 31.34
CA HIS A 72 -9.82 -0.74 31.37
C HIS A 72 -9.37 0.70 31.73
N LYS A 73 -10.25 1.52 32.35
CA LYS A 73 -9.94 2.93 32.69
C LYS A 73 -8.64 3.10 33.47
N HIS A 74 -8.42 2.28 34.49
CA HIS A 74 -7.28 2.44 35.39
C HIS A 74 -5.94 2.06 34.74
N PRO A 75 -5.77 0.88 34.10
CA PRO A 75 -4.55 0.57 33.34
C PRO A 75 -4.26 1.59 32.23
N ALA A 76 -5.29 2.02 31.49
CA ALA A 76 -5.12 3.01 30.43
C ALA A 76 -4.62 4.36 30.96
N ALA A 77 -5.19 4.84 32.07
CA ALA A 77 -4.76 6.09 32.71
C ALA A 77 -3.31 6.01 33.22
N LEU A 78 -2.89 4.87 33.78
CA LEU A 78 -1.51 4.67 34.22
C LEU A 78 -0.52 4.70 33.05
N ILE A 79 -0.84 4.04 31.94
CA ILE A 79 0.02 4.03 30.75
C ILE A 79 0.07 5.42 30.11
N LEU A 80 -1.07 6.13 30.02
CA LEU A 80 -1.11 7.51 29.55
C LEU A 80 -0.28 8.44 30.43
N PHE A 81 -0.33 8.27 31.76
CA PHE A 81 0.50 9.04 32.67
C PHE A 81 2.00 8.76 32.47
N GLN A 82 2.40 7.51 32.30
CA GLN A 82 3.79 7.16 31.99
C GLN A 82 4.26 7.77 30.66
N LEU A 83 3.40 7.74 29.64
CA LEU A 83 3.67 8.35 28.35
C LEU A 83 3.76 9.88 28.45
N GLU A 84 2.90 10.50 29.25
CA GLU A 84 2.92 11.93 29.52
C GLU A 84 4.25 12.32 30.20
N GLN A 85 4.66 11.60 31.25
CA GLN A 85 5.94 11.87 31.94
C GLN A 85 7.15 11.71 31.02
N LEU A 86 7.06 10.80 30.05
CA LEU A 86 8.11 10.59 29.05
C LEU A 86 8.23 11.74 28.05
N LEU A 87 7.10 12.31 27.62
CA LEU A 87 7.04 13.31 26.55
C LEU A 87 6.97 14.77 27.04
N SER A 88 6.58 15.00 28.29
CA SER A 88 6.11 16.33 28.76
C SER A 88 7.15 17.12 29.54
N SER A 89 8.40 16.69 29.58
CA SER A 89 9.48 17.44 30.22
C SER A 89 10.76 17.42 29.41
N THR A 90 11.25 18.60 29.03
CA THR A 90 12.58 18.78 28.42
C THR A 90 13.69 18.29 29.35
N ASP A 91 13.51 18.41 30.67
CA ASP A 91 14.45 17.88 31.65
C ASP A 91 14.43 16.36 31.70
N ALA A 92 13.27 15.72 31.54
CA ALA A 92 13.19 14.27 31.44
C ALA A 92 13.89 13.75 30.17
N LEU A 93 13.67 14.41 29.02
CA LEU A 93 14.36 14.10 27.76
C LEU A 93 15.89 14.26 27.91
N LYS A 94 16.34 15.35 28.53
CA LYS A 94 17.76 15.62 28.77
C LYS A 94 18.37 14.64 29.77
N LYS A 95 17.69 14.32 30.87
CA LYS A 95 18.22 13.45 31.91
C LYS A 95 18.23 11.97 31.50
N ARG A 96 17.16 11.50 30.84
CA ARG A 96 16.98 10.07 30.51
C ARG A 96 17.62 9.70 29.17
N TYR A 97 17.48 10.55 28.15
CA TYR A 97 17.97 10.26 26.80
C TYR A 97 19.13 11.16 26.37
N LYS A 98 19.53 12.16 27.17
CA LYS A 98 20.54 13.16 26.77
C LYS A 98 20.13 13.96 25.53
N LEU A 99 18.81 14.08 25.32
CA LEU A 99 18.23 14.84 24.22
C LEU A 99 17.84 16.23 24.72
N GLU A 100 18.47 17.27 24.18
CA GLU A 100 18.28 18.64 24.64
C GLU A 100 17.53 19.49 23.61
N LEU A 101 16.38 20.01 24.04
CA LEU A 101 15.55 20.96 23.29
C LEU A 101 15.83 22.37 23.84
N VAL A 102 16.14 23.29 22.94
CA VAL A 102 16.54 24.67 23.26
C VAL A 102 15.61 25.64 22.53
N SER A 103 15.35 26.79 23.13
CA SER A 103 14.66 27.89 22.47
C SER A 103 15.61 28.61 21.51
N PRO A 104 15.16 29.10 20.34
CA PRO A 104 16.02 29.87 19.46
C PRO A 104 16.60 31.09 20.18
N PRO A 105 17.88 31.44 19.92
CA PRO A 105 18.58 32.51 20.65
C PRO A 105 17.98 33.92 20.49
N ASN A 106 17.00 34.13 19.58
CA ASN A 106 16.42 35.45 19.28
C ASN A 106 14.93 35.60 19.61
N ASP A 107 14.26 34.63 20.26
CA ASP A 107 12.88 34.84 20.75
C ASP A 107 12.93 35.55 22.12
N SER A 108 13.36 36.81 22.14
CA SER A 108 13.03 37.74 23.23
C SER A 108 11.58 38.19 23.05
N ASP A 109 10.68 37.67 23.87
CA ASP A 109 9.38 38.19 24.35
C ASP A 109 8.50 39.15 23.49
N ASP A 110 8.66 39.19 22.16
CA ASP A 110 7.86 40.08 21.30
C ASP A 110 6.68 39.34 20.66
N LEU A 111 5.49 39.80 21.06
CA LEU A 111 4.20 39.55 20.41
C LEU A 111 4.22 40.12 18.97
N VAL A 112 4.74 39.38 18.00
CA VAL A 112 4.62 39.74 16.58
C VAL A 112 3.61 38.83 15.87
N THR A 113 2.67 39.47 15.18
CA THR A 113 1.71 38.88 14.24
C THR A 113 2.43 38.10 13.13
N SER A 114 1.86 36.94 12.81
CA SER A 114 2.29 36.00 11.79
C SER A 114 2.74 36.64 10.48
N GLU A 115 4.05 36.69 10.25
CA GLU A 115 4.64 36.72 8.90
C GLU A 115 5.24 35.35 8.55
N PRO A 116 5.12 34.90 7.28
CA PRO A 116 5.61 33.61 6.84
C PRO A 116 7.13 33.68 6.67
N ALA A 117 7.86 33.26 7.69
CA ALA A 117 9.31 33.17 7.64
C ALA A 117 9.77 32.17 6.57
N ILE A 118 10.45 32.71 5.56
CA ILE A 118 11.49 32.15 4.69
C ILE A 118 11.87 30.70 5.01
N ALA A 119 11.70 29.84 3.99
CA ALA A 119 11.96 28.40 4.00
C ALA A 119 13.22 27.99 4.78
N SER A 120 13.06 27.12 5.78
CA SER A 120 14.16 26.41 6.44
C SER A 120 14.23 24.95 5.99
N GLU A 121 15.44 24.40 6.01
CA GLU A 121 15.85 23.13 5.38
C GLU A 121 15.32 21.81 5.98
N ASN A 122 14.32 21.81 6.88
CA ASN A 122 13.69 20.57 7.37
C ASN A 122 12.37 20.81 8.14
N PRO A 123 11.28 21.27 7.49
CA PRO A 123 9.95 21.10 8.05
C PRO A 123 9.66 19.58 8.21
N ALA A 124 8.70 19.21 9.06
CA ALA A 124 8.14 17.86 8.99
C ALA A 124 7.71 17.58 7.55
N SER A 125 8.06 16.41 6.99
CA SER A 125 7.71 16.04 5.62
C SER A 125 6.19 16.14 5.44
N SER A 126 5.72 16.62 4.29
CA SER A 126 4.28 16.89 4.06
C SER A 126 3.40 15.65 4.24
N ILE A 127 3.97 14.47 4.02
CA ILE A 127 3.31 13.20 4.32
C ILE A 127 2.97 13.03 5.82
N LEU A 128 3.81 13.53 6.74
CA LEU A 128 3.56 13.43 8.18
C LEU A 128 2.37 14.29 8.59
N SER A 129 2.22 15.48 7.98
CA SER A 129 1.02 16.31 8.18
C SER A 129 -0.24 15.68 7.58
N ASN A 130 -0.12 14.83 6.55
CA ASN A 130 -1.27 14.10 6.03
C ASN A 130 -1.67 12.93 6.96
N ILE A 131 -0.71 12.33 7.68
CA ILE A 131 -0.97 11.24 8.65
C ILE A 131 -1.58 11.79 9.94
N VAL A 132 -1.01 12.86 10.50
CA VAL A 132 -1.57 13.60 11.65
C VAL A 132 -1.61 15.07 11.30
N SER A 133 -2.82 15.56 11.03
CA SER A 133 -3.02 16.93 10.58
C SER A 133 -2.90 17.95 11.72
N PRO A 134 -2.40 19.17 11.45
CA PRO A 134 -2.40 20.26 12.43
C PRO A 134 -3.80 20.54 13.01
N GLU A 135 -4.85 20.38 12.22
CA GLU A 135 -6.25 20.59 12.63
C GLU A 135 -6.68 19.55 13.66
N ILE A 136 -6.29 18.29 13.49
CA ILE A 136 -6.54 17.22 14.47
C ILE A 136 -5.85 17.55 15.78
N ARG A 137 -4.55 17.90 15.74
CA ARG A 137 -3.79 18.30 16.94
C ARG A 137 -4.44 19.48 17.64
N GLN A 138 -4.74 20.55 16.91
CA GLN A 138 -5.39 21.74 17.46
C GLN A 138 -6.78 21.45 18.03
N GLY A 139 -7.57 20.60 17.38
CA GLY A 139 -8.89 20.20 17.85
C GLY A 139 -8.84 19.44 19.19
N ILE A 140 -7.86 18.55 19.36
CA ILE A 140 -7.62 17.83 20.62
C ILE A 140 -7.17 18.82 21.70
N LEU A 141 -6.18 19.67 21.40
CA LEU A 141 -5.61 20.60 22.37
C LEU A 141 -6.61 21.68 22.83
N LYS A 142 -7.51 22.14 21.94
CA LYS A 142 -8.56 23.11 22.30
C LYS A 142 -9.60 22.56 23.28
N ARG A 143 -9.81 21.24 23.30
CA ARG A 143 -10.81 20.59 24.15
C ARG A 143 -10.29 20.26 25.56
N ALA A 144 -8.99 20.29 25.77
CA ALA A 144 -8.42 19.95 27.06
C ALA A 144 -8.64 21.09 28.06
N SER A 145 -9.16 20.75 29.23
CA SER A 145 -9.68 21.73 30.20
C SER A 145 -8.58 22.43 31.00
N THR A 146 -7.46 21.73 31.22
CA THR A 146 -6.34 22.13 32.09
C THR A 146 -5.14 22.73 31.35
N LEU A 147 -5.18 22.79 30.01
CA LEU A 147 -4.04 23.24 29.21
C LEU A 147 -3.73 24.74 29.30
N ASN A 148 -4.46 25.49 30.12
CA ASN A 148 -4.37 26.94 30.24
C ASN A 148 -3.49 27.48 31.37
N THR A 149 -2.79 26.68 32.21
CA THR A 149 -2.15 27.32 33.40
C THR A 149 -0.80 26.81 33.93
N ALA A 150 -0.12 25.78 33.41
CA ALA A 150 1.13 25.33 34.08
C ALA A 150 2.39 25.05 33.23
N ASN A 151 2.30 24.72 31.94
CA ASN A 151 3.51 24.45 31.14
C ASN A 151 3.44 25.19 29.79
N ARG A 152 3.94 26.44 29.79
CA ARG A 152 4.24 27.18 28.57
C ARG A 152 5.55 26.63 27.99
N PHE A 153 5.45 25.67 27.08
CA PHE A 153 6.58 25.37 26.21
C PHE A 153 6.81 26.58 25.28
N PRO A 154 8.08 26.90 24.95
CA PRO A 154 8.41 27.86 23.90
C PRO A 154 7.70 27.51 22.61
N ARG A 155 7.21 28.51 21.86
CA ARG A 155 6.47 28.29 20.60
C ARG A 155 7.27 27.52 19.55
N ARG A 156 8.60 27.55 19.64
CA ARG A 156 9.53 26.89 18.71
C ARG A 156 10.69 26.30 19.49
N LEU A 157 10.94 25.01 19.29
CA LEU A 157 12.08 24.31 19.88
C LEU A 157 13.05 23.86 18.80
N TYR A 158 14.33 23.87 19.15
CA TYR A 158 15.43 23.36 18.35
C TYR A 158 16.09 22.22 19.11
N TRP A 159 16.44 21.16 18.40
CA TRP A 159 17.38 20.20 18.94
C TRP A 159 18.77 20.84 19.03
N ALA A 160 19.35 20.87 20.23
CA ALA A 160 20.74 21.30 20.42
C ALA A 160 21.69 20.36 19.66
N ALA A 161 21.45 19.06 19.83
CA ALA A 161 22.04 17.97 19.09
C ALA A 161 21.12 16.75 19.23
N VAL A 162 20.97 15.96 18.17
CA VAL A 162 20.21 14.71 18.22
C VAL A 162 21.16 13.54 18.08
N ASP A 163 21.35 12.81 19.17
CA ASP A 163 21.93 11.48 19.11
C ASP A 163 20.86 10.53 18.57
N LYS A 164 21.08 10.03 17.34
CA LYS A 164 20.16 9.11 16.66
C LYS A 164 19.82 7.89 17.52
N LYS A 165 20.81 7.31 18.20
CA LYS A 165 20.61 6.10 19.02
C LYS A 165 19.71 6.42 20.22
N ARG A 166 19.94 7.55 20.88
CA ARG A 166 19.10 8.00 21.99
C ARG A 166 17.68 8.35 21.57
N TYR A 167 17.54 8.92 20.39
CA TYR A 167 16.21 9.19 19.84
C TYR A 167 15.47 7.90 19.46
N ALA A 168 16.18 6.92 18.90
CA ALA A 168 15.62 5.58 18.67
C ALA A 168 15.21 4.89 19.99
N GLU A 169 15.99 5.02 21.06
CA GLU A 169 15.63 4.53 22.41
C GLU A 169 14.34 5.18 22.94
N LEU A 170 14.18 6.50 22.77
CA LEU A 170 12.93 7.19 23.12
C LEU A 170 11.74 6.65 22.32
N VAL A 171 11.89 6.51 21.00
CA VAL A 171 10.84 5.98 20.12
C VAL A 171 10.46 4.55 20.51
N GLN A 172 11.43 3.72 20.90
CA GLN A 172 11.19 2.37 21.37
C GLN A 172 10.37 2.35 22.67
N ASP A 173 10.71 3.18 23.65
CA ASP A 173 9.98 3.28 24.91
C ASP A 173 8.53 3.78 24.68
N VAL A 174 8.36 4.79 23.80
CA VAL A 174 7.03 5.27 23.37
C VAL A 174 6.22 4.15 22.70
N THR A 175 6.86 3.38 21.81
CA THR A 175 6.20 2.27 21.10
C THR A 175 5.70 1.22 22.09
N GLY A 176 6.50 0.84 23.08
CA GLY A 176 6.09 -0.12 24.11
C GLY A 176 4.88 0.35 24.93
N LEU A 177 4.80 1.64 25.26
CA LEU A 177 3.65 2.22 25.97
C LEU A 177 2.39 2.25 25.09
N VAL A 178 2.53 2.66 23.83
CA VAL A 178 1.40 2.65 22.87
C VAL A 178 0.92 1.22 22.60
N ASP A 179 1.82 0.24 22.46
CA ASP A 179 1.46 -1.18 22.34
C ASP A 179 0.72 -1.68 23.59
N GLY A 180 1.13 -1.21 24.77
CA GLY A 180 0.41 -1.45 26.03
C GLY A 180 -1.04 -0.97 25.95
N LEU A 181 -1.28 0.25 25.44
CA LEU A 181 -2.64 0.77 25.24
C LEU A 181 -3.44 -0.06 24.22
N TRP A 182 -2.83 -0.43 23.09
CA TRP A 182 -3.45 -1.28 22.08
C TRP A 182 -3.78 -2.69 22.60
N SER A 183 -2.98 -3.22 23.53
CA SER A 183 -3.22 -4.52 24.16
C SER A 183 -4.50 -4.56 25.00
N LEU A 184 -4.96 -3.40 25.49
CA LEU A 184 -6.21 -3.24 26.23
C LEU A 184 -7.45 -3.20 25.34
N LEU A 185 -7.30 -3.09 24.02
CA LEU A 185 -8.42 -3.21 23.09
C LEU A 185 -8.80 -4.69 22.97
N ASP A 186 -10.11 -4.96 23.03
CA ASP A 186 -10.64 -6.26 22.63
C ASP A 186 -10.35 -6.54 21.14
N ILE A 187 -10.55 -7.79 20.72
CA ILE A 187 -10.21 -8.22 19.36
C ILE A 187 -10.98 -7.40 18.30
N PRO A 188 -12.32 -7.20 18.40
CA PRO A 188 -13.06 -6.39 17.43
C PRO A 188 -12.56 -4.94 17.32
N HIS A 189 -12.36 -4.25 18.44
CA HIS A 189 -11.89 -2.87 18.43
C HIS A 189 -10.45 -2.80 17.91
N ARG A 190 -9.58 -3.76 18.25
CA ARG A 190 -8.21 -3.80 17.72
C ARG A 190 -8.17 -3.94 16.21
N ILE A 191 -8.98 -4.83 15.65
CA ILE A 191 -9.12 -4.99 14.19
C ILE A 191 -9.63 -3.69 13.56
N GLN A 192 -10.69 -3.11 14.11
CA GLN A 192 -11.24 -1.85 13.58
C GLN A 192 -10.26 -0.68 13.67
N THR A 193 -9.47 -0.60 14.75
CA THR A 193 -8.47 0.45 14.94
C THR A 193 -7.31 0.27 13.98
N SER A 194 -6.85 -0.97 13.75
CA SER A 194 -5.82 -1.28 12.75
C SER A 194 -6.26 -0.82 11.35
N ARG A 195 -7.52 -1.08 10.98
CA ARG A 195 -8.12 -0.61 9.71
C ARG A 195 -8.02 0.89 9.54
N ALA A 196 -8.42 1.66 10.55
CA ALA A 196 -8.40 3.11 10.50
C ALA A 196 -6.98 3.67 10.32
N VAL A 197 -6.00 3.06 11.01
CA VAL A 197 -4.57 3.39 10.84
C VAL A 197 -4.13 3.12 9.40
N ASN A 198 -4.39 1.92 8.89
CA ASN A 198 -3.94 1.50 7.56
C ASN A 198 -4.56 2.38 6.46
N GLN A 199 -5.86 2.71 6.57
CA GLN A 199 -6.56 3.59 5.63
C GLN A 199 -5.96 5.00 5.61
N THR A 200 -5.63 5.56 6.77
CA THR A 200 -5.00 6.89 6.85
C THR A 200 -3.62 6.88 6.19
N LEU A 201 -2.78 5.89 6.50
CA LEU A 201 -1.44 5.77 5.93
C LEU A 201 -1.48 5.59 4.41
N GLN A 202 -2.40 4.78 3.92
CA GLN A 202 -2.62 4.57 2.50
C GLN A 202 -3.01 5.86 1.79
N LEU A 203 -4.00 6.60 2.31
CA LEU A 203 -4.41 7.88 1.73
C LEU A 203 -3.24 8.87 1.72
N ALA A 204 -2.46 8.92 2.81
CA ALA A 204 -1.26 9.74 2.87
C ALA A 204 -0.21 9.34 1.82
N ILE A 205 0.02 8.03 1.60
CA ILE A 205 0.92 7.54 0.55
C ILE A 205 0.40 7.94 -0.84
N GLN A 206 -0.87 7.70 -1.14
CA GLN A 206 -1.44 7.94 -2.46
C GLN A 206 -1.41 9.41 -2.87
N THR A 207 -1.70 10.30 -1.92
CA THR A 207 -1.81 11.74 -2.13
C THR A 207 -0.49 12.48 -1.99
N SER A 208 0.53 11.85 -1.40
CA SER A 208 1.85 12.48 -1.21
C SER A 208 2.61 12.61 -2.52
N GLU A 209 3.26 13.76 -2.68
CA GLU A 209 4.30 14.03 -3.69
C GLU A 209 5.70 14.14 -3.05
N ASP A 210 5.80 13.97 -1.72
CA ASP A 210 7.04 14.08 -0.97
C ASP A 210 7.84 12.77 -1.02
N ILE A 211 8.75 12.68 -2.00
CA ILE A 211 9.61 11.52 -2.25
C ILE A 211 10.41 11.13 -0.99
N LYS A 212 11.03 12.11 -0.30
CA LYS A 212 11.85 11.82 0.89
C LYS A 212 10.97 11.33 2.03
N GLY A 213 9.82 11.97 2.25
CA GLY A 213 8.82 11.55 3.23
C GLY A 213 8.35 10.10 3.00
N LEU A 214 8.05 9.74 1.75
CA LEU A 214 7.67 8.39 1.36
C LEU A 214 8.79 7.37 1.61
N GLN A 215 10.04 7.71 1.31
CA GLN A 215 11.20 6.85 1.59
C GLN A 215 11.43 6.66 3.10
N TYR A 216 11.25 7.71 3.90
CA TYR A 216 11.32 7.58 5.36
C TYR A 216 10.19 6.71 5.89
N LEU A 217 8.96 6.89 5.40
CA LEU A 217 7.80 6.08 5.75
C LEU A 217 8.00 4.60 5.39
N GLN A 218 8.50 4.32 4.18
CA GLN A 218 8.86 2.96 3.74
C GLN A 218 9.80 2.29 4.76
N LYS A 219 10.90 2.95 5.10
CA LYS A 219 11.90 2.41 6.06
C LYS A 219 11.29 2.23 7.46
N SER A 220 10.52 3.22 7.94
CA SER A 220 9.88 3.17 9.24
C SER A 220 8.88 2.01 9.36
N LEU A 221 8.11 1.73 8.31
CA LEU A 221 7.14 0.64 8.27
C LEU A 221 7.80 -0.75 8.14
N HIS A 222 8.91 -0.85 7.39
CA HIS A 222 9.67 -2.09 7.27
C HIS A 222 10.30 -2.53 8.61
N ASP A 223 10.73 -1.57 9.41
CA ASP A 223 11.32 -1.79 10.74
C ASP A 223 10.28 -2.03 11.85
N SER A 224 8.97 -1.93 11.56
CA SER A 224 7.91 -2.03 12.56
C SER A 224 7.63 -3.49 12.94
N PHE A 225 7.68 -3.79 14.24
CA PHE A 225 7.41 -5.13 14.78
C PHE A 225 5.90 -5.43 14.98
N THR A 226 5.03 -4.42 14.85
CA THR A 226 3.59 -4.55 15.11
C THR A 226 2.84 -4.81 13.80
N ASP A 227 2.21 -5.98 13.70
CA ASP A 227 1.38 -6.45 12.57
C ASP A 227 2.14 -6.57 11.23
N ALA A 228 3.09 -7.51 11.20
CA ALA A 228 4.05 -7.74 10.11
C ALA A 228 3.41 -8.02 8.72
N GLY A 229 2.12 -8.35 8.65
CA GLY A 229 1.43 -8.58 7.36
C GLY A 229 1.13 -7.29 6.62
N VAL A 230 0.40 -6.37 7.25
CA VAL A 230 -0.11 -5.15 6.61
C VAL A 230 0.93 -4.04 6.57
N GLY A 231 1.78 -3.92 7.60
CA GLY A 231 2.88 -2.94 7.63
C GLY A 231 3.85 -3.10 6.44
N ASN A 232 4.11 -4.33 6.03
CA ASN A 232 4.95 -4.64 4.87
C ASN A 232 4.31 -4.21 3.52
N SER A 233 2.97 -4.26 3.40
CA SER A 233 2.26 -3.78 2.21
C SER A 233 2.35 -2.28 2.03
N LEU A 234 2.10 -1.54 3.11
CA LEU A 234 2.17 -0.08 3.08
C LEU A 234 3.62 0.39 2.87
N ALA A 235 4.61 -0.31 3.43
CA ALA A 235 6.03 -0.06 3.18
C ALA A 235 6.37 -0.20 1.69
N ALA A 236 6.00 -1.33 1.08
CA ALA A 236 6.19 -1.55 -0.35
C ALA A 236 5.51 -0.45 -1.17
N SER A 237 4.26 -0.14 -0.85
CA SER A 237 3.47 0.90 -1.54
C SER A 237 4.12 2.29 -1.45
N ALA A 238 4.66 2.66 -0.29
CA ALA A 238 5.37 3.93 -0.10
C ALA A 238 6.64 4.02 -0.95
N GLY A 239 7.44 2.95 -0.99
CA GLY A 239 8.64 2.88 -1.83
C GLY A 239 8.32 2.96 -3.32
N LEU A 240 7.33 2.18 -3.76
CA LEU A 240 6.85 2.17 -5.15
C LEU A 240 6.29 3.55 -5.57
N LYS A 241 5.55 4.22 -4.68
CA LYS A 241 5.04 5.59 -4.92
C LYS A 241 6.17 6.62 -5.01
N ALA A 242 7.18 6.56 -4.14
CA ALA A 242 8.33 7.46 -4.19
C ALA A 242 9.06 7.35 -5.53
N GLN A 243 9.24 6.11 -6.00
CA GLN A 243 9.86 5.81 -7.27
C GLN A 243 9.01 6.29 -8.46
N HIS A 244 7.69 6.09 -8.40
CA HIS A 244 6.75 6.63 -9.40
C HIS A 244 6.94 8.14 -9.60
N ILE A 245 6.95 8.92 -8.51
CA ILE A 245 7.09 10.38 -8.57
C ILE A 245 8.42 10.77 -9.23
N LEU A 246 9.52 10.13 -8.82
CA LEU A 246 10.86 10.38 -9.36
C LEU A 246 10.92 10.18 -10.89
N LEU A 247 10.25 9.15 -11.40
CA LEU A 247 10.22 8.84 -12.83
C LEU A 247 9.38 9.85 -13.61
N THR A 248 8.26 10.30 -13.04
CA THR A 248 7.40 11.32 -13.67
C THR A 248 8.03 12.70 -13.72
N SER A 249 8.80 13.11 -12.69
CA SER A 249 9.45 14.42 -12.66
C SER A 249 10.57 14.53 -13.69
N HIS A 250 11.37 13.47 -13.88
CA HIS A 250 12.44 13.46 -14.87
C HIS A 250 11.94 13.44 -16.34
N SER A 251 10.72 12.94 -16.56
CA SER A 251 10.11 12.91 -17.89
C SER A 251 9.66 14.29 -18.38
N GLY A 252 9.30 15.20 -17.47
CA GLY A 252 8.87 16.57 -17.78
C GLY A 252 10.02 17.52 -18.11
N ASP A 253 11.15 17.42 -17.38
CA ASP A 253 12.31 18.31 -17.57
C ASP A 253 13.05 18.06 -18.89
N ALA A 254 12.99 16.83 -19.42
CA ALA A 254 13.60 16.48 -20.70
C ALA A 254 12.96 17.21 -21.91
N GLN A 255 11.75 17.76 -21.77
CA GLN A 255 11.11 18.57 -22.80
C GLN A 255 11.37 20.08 -22.67
N GLN A 256 11.95 20.54 -21.55
CA GLN A 256 12.17 21.98 -21.29
C GLN A 256 13.65 22.39 -21.21
N GLN A 257 14.60 21.46 -21.04
CA GLN A 257 16.03 21.76 -20.90
C GLN A 257 16.84 21.81 -22.22
N ALA A 258 16.20 22.02 -23.38
CA ALA A 258 16.95 22.24 -24.64
C ALA A 258 17.74 23.56 -24.68
N HIS A 259 17.54 24.48 -23.72
CA HIS A 259 18.31 25.72 -23.61
C HIS A 259 18.56 26.10 -22.16
N SER A 260 19.73 25.69 -21.64
CA SER A 260 20.61 26.49 -20.76
C SER A 260 21.62 25.57 -20.10
N GLU A 261 22.87 25.65 -20.54
CA GLU A 261 24.01 25.11 -19.81
C GLU A 261 24.27 26.03 -18.61
N ASP A 262 24.10 25.51 -17.39
CA ASP A 262 24.91 26.01 -16.28
C ASP A 262 25.27 24.88 -15.31
N GLY A 263 26.54 24.87 -14.95
CA GLY A 263 27.21 23.81 -14.21
C GLY A 263 27.07 24.00 -12.71
N ALA A 264 26.26 23.17 -12.06
CA ALA A 264 26.37 22.94 -10.62
C ALA A 264 25.99 21.50 -10.26
N SER A 265 26.97 20.80 -9.69
CA SER A 265 26.91 19.55 -8.91
C SER A 265 25.61 18.73 -9.02
N ARG A 266 25.52 17.91 -10.07
CA ARG A 266 24.51 16.85 -10.18
C ARG A 266 24.97 15.65 -9.35
N VAL A 267 24.26 15.37 -8.26
CA VAL A 267 24.27 14.04 -7.64
C VAL A 267 23.89 13.04 -8.73
N PRO A 268 24.61 11.91 -8.94
CA PRO A 268 24.29 10.98 -10.00
C PRO A 268 22.86 10.45 -9.80
N PRO A 269 22.05 10.34 -10.87
CA PRO A 269 20.79 9.60 -10.77
C PRO A 269 21.10 8.18 -10.31
N ALA A 270 20.26 7.63 -9.44
CA ALA A 270 20.19 6.18 -9.25
C ALA A 270 20.20 5.51 -10.63
N GLU A 271 21.09 4.54 -10.84
CA GLU A 271 21.36 3.91 -12.14
C GLU A 271 20.05 3.72 -12.93
N LEU A 272 19.96 4.35 -14.11
CA LEU A 272 18.81 4.13 -14.98
C LEU A 272 18.62 2.63 -15.19
N PRO A 273 17.37 2.14 -15.25
CA PRO A 273 17.10 0.72 -15.45
C PRO A 273 17.87 0.21 -16.68
N SER A 274 18.68 -0.81 -16.47
CA SER A 274 19.63 -1.35 -17.44
C SER A 274 18.89 -1.90 -18.65
N VAL A 275 19.00 -1.20 -19.78
CA VAL A 275 18.77 -1.81 -21.10
C VAL A 275 19.70 -3.01 -21.19
N LEU A 276 19.12 -4.20 -21.27
CA LEU A 276 19.85 -5.46 -21.31
C LEU A 276 20.28 -5.76 -22.74
N ASP A 277 21.42 -6.42 -22.89
CA ASP A 277 21.90 -6.87 -24.19
C ASP A 277 21.06 -8.08 -24.64
N PRO A 278 20.27 -7.98 -25.73
CA PRO A 278 19.46 -9.08 -26.20
C PRO A 278 20.29 -10.29 -26.66
N SER A 279 21.58 -10.12 -26.99
CA SER A 279 22.45 -11.22 -27.43
C SER A 279 22.76 -12.21 -26.30
N TRP A 280 22.58 -11.82 -25.04
CA TRP A 280 22.79 -12.70 -23.89
C TRP A 280 21.56 -13.54 -23.54
N LEU A 281 20.44 -13.29 -24.22
CA LEU A 281 19.21 -14.05 -24.04
C LEU A 281 19.22 -15.29 -24.95
N SER A 282 19.02 -16.47 -24.38
CA SER A 282 18.98 -17.74 -25.12
C SER A 282 17.94 -18.69 -24.55
N SER A 283 17.70 -19.82 -25.23
CA SER A 283 16.82 -20.90 -24.74
C SER A 283 15.42 -20.43 -24.32
N ILE A 284 14.79 -19.60 -25.14
CA ILE A 284 13.44 -19.06 -24.87
C ILE A 284 12.39 -20.17 -24.99
N HIS A 285 11.64 -20.39 -23.92
CA HIS A 285 10.52 -21.32 -23.85
C HIS A 285 9.26 -20.58 -23.38
N MET A 286 8.31 -20.40 -24.28
CA MET A 286 7.04 -19.72 -23.95
C MET A 286 6.12 -20.62 -23.13
N MET A 287 5.56 -20.08 -22.04
CA MET A 287 4.58 -20.74 -21.18
C MET A 287 3.16 -20.28 -21.49
N THR A 288 3.03 -19.02 -21.90
CA THR A 288 1.78 -18.39 -22.36
C THR A 288 2.07 -17.63 -23.65
N SER A 289 1.10 -16.88 -24.19
CA SER A 289 1.34 -16.05 -25.38
C SER A 289 2.35 -14.90 -25.16
N THR A 290 2.56 -14.50 -23.91
CA THR A 290 3.32 -13.30 -23.55
C THR A 290 4.36 -13.56 -22.46
N ILE A 291 4.29 -14.70 -21.75
CA ILE A 291 5.19 -15.03 -20.65
C ILE A 291 5.96 -16.30 -21.00
N GLY A 292 7.27 -16.28 -20.80
CA GLY A 292 8.15 -17.42 -21.03
C GLY A 292 9.31 -17.47 -20.04
N SER A 293 10.08 -18.55 -20.08
CA SER A 293 11.37 -18.67 -19.40
C SER A 293 12.50 -18.61 -20.42
N ALA A 294 13.65 -18.07 -20.03
CA ALA A 294 14.84 -18.01 -20.87
C ALA A 294 16.11 -18.14 -20.01
N LEU A 295 17.27 -18.20 -20.66
CA LEU A 295 18.57 -18.02 -20.02
C LEU A 295 19.08 -16.62 -20.35
N TYR A 296 19.49 -15.86 -19.33
CA TYR A 296 20.17 -14.59 -19.49
C TYR A 296 21.51 -14.66 -18.77
N ASN A 297 22.62 -14.54 -19.53
CA ASN A 297 23.97 -14.73 -19.00
C ASN A 297 24.16 -16.06 -18.24
N GLY A 298 23.48 -17.12 -18.68
CA GLY A 298 23.51 -18.46 -18.06
C GLY A 298 22.51 -18.67 -16.92
N ASP A 299 21.91 -17.61 -16.38
CA ASP A 299 20.91 -17.71 -15.31
C ASP A 299 19.50 -17.86 -15.87
N THR A 300 18.66 -18.68 -15.20
CA THR A 300 17.25 -18.81 -15.60
C THR A 300 16.50 -17.54 -15.23
N VAL A 301 15.80 -16.97 -16.21
CA VAL A 301 15.00 -15.76 -16.09
C VAL A 301 13.58 -15.98 -16.60
N LEU A 302 12.65 -15.19 -16.07
CA LEU A 302 11.30 -15.07 -16.62
C LEU A 302 11.31 -13.89 -17.58
N ILE A 303 10.65 -14.05 -18.73
CA ILE A 303 10.50 -12.99 -19.72
C ILE A 303 9.03 -12.67 -19.97
N GLU A 304 8.74 -11.39 -20.22
CA GLU A 304 7.44 -10.95 -20.70
C GLU A 304 7.56 -10.16 -22.00
N GLU A 305 6.82 -10.55 -23.03
CA GLU A 305 6.79 -9.88 -24.32
C GLU A 305 5.73 -8.77 -24.37
N LYS A 306 6.19 -7.53 -24.51
CA LYS A 306 5.35 -6.37 -24.84
C LYS A 306 5.46 -6.07 -26.33
N ARG A 307 4.47 -6.51 -27.09
CA ARG A 307 4.36 -6.20 -28.53
C ARG A 307 3.85 -4.78 -28.72
N VAL A 308 4.52 -4.02 -29.56
CA VAL A 308 4.22 -2.60 -29.78
C VAL A 308 4.30 -2.27 -31.27
N GLN A 309 3.33 -1.53 -31.78
CA GLN A 309 3.41 -1.01 -33.16
C GLN A 309 4.64 -0.09 -33.28
N PRO A 310 5.47 -0.18 -34.33
CA PRO A 310 6.73 0.57 -34.41
C PRO A 310 6.61 2.07 -34.15
N ARG A 311 5.55 2.71 -34.64
CA ARG A 311 5.23 4.14 -34.43
C ARG A 311 5.01 4.54 -32.96
N MET A 312 4.64 3.58 -32.11
CA MET A 312 4.35 3.80 -30.69
C MET A 312 5.55 3.45 -29.79
N LYS A 313 6.56 2.74 -30.30
CA LYS A 313 7.69 2.24 -29.50
C LYS A 313 8.41 3.37 -28.75
N ALA A 314 8.76 4.46 -29.45
CA ALA A 314 9.42 5.62 -28.82
C ALA A 314 8.54 6.29 -27.75
N LYS A 315 7.22 6.36 -27.96
CA LYS A 315 6.28 6.95 -26.98
C LYS A 315 6.09 6.07 -25.74
N LEU A 316 6.20 4.75 -25.89
CA LEU A 316 6.01 3.80 -24.79
C LEU A 316 7.30 3.45 -24.05
N LYS A 317 8.47 3.79 -24.60
CA LYS A 317 9.77 3.53 -23.96
C LYS A 317 9.88 4.13 -22.54
N PRO A 318 9.54 5.41 -22.29
CA PRO A 318 9.58 5.97 -20.93
C PRO A 318 8.66 5.23 -19.95
N ARG A 319 7.51 4.73 -20.43
CA ARG A 319 6.59 3.91 -19.63
C ARG A 319 7.22 2.57 -19.25
N VAL A 320 7.91 1.92 -20.20
CA VAL A 320 8.63 0.66 -19.94
C VAL A 320 9.75 0.87 -18.94
N GLU A 321 10.54 1.93 -19.10
CA GLU A 321 11.61 2.28 -18.16
C GLU A 321 11.06 2.53 -16.75
N ALA A 322 9.97 3.29 -16.64
CA ALA A 322 9.31 3.54 -15.37
C ALA A 322 8.78 2.26 -14.72
N LEU A 323 8.22 1.35 -15.51
CA LEU A 323 7.72 0.06 -15.05
C LEU A 323 8.84 -0.87 -14.59
N VAL A 324 9.95 -0.94 -15.33
CA VAL A 324 11.13 -1.74 -14.95
C VAL A 324 11.70 -1.25 -13.63
N CYS A 325 11.79 0.07 -13.46
CA CYS A 325 12.24 0.68 -12.22
C CYS A 325 11.30 0.28 -11.07
N LEU A 326 9.98 0.40 -11.24
CA LEU A 326 8.98 -0.03 -10.26
C LEU A 326 9.12 -1.51 -9.88
N LEU A 327 9.27 -2.38 -10.87
CA LEU A 327 9.29 -3.83 -10.68
C LEU A 327 10.66 -4.38 -10.26
N SER A 328 11.73 -3.58 -10.29
CA SER A 328 13.06 -4.00 -9.81
C SER A 328 13.17 -4.05 -8.29
N GLN A 329 12.17 -3.53 -7.58
CA GLN A 329 12.11 -3.58 -6.12
C GLN A 329 12.15 -5.04 -5.63
N PRO A 330 12.79 -5.30 -4.47
CA PRO A 330 12.82 -6.64 -3.90
C PRO A 330 11.40 -7.14 -3.58
N PRO A 331 11.14 -8.45 -3.70
CA PRO A 331 9.82 -8.99 -3.46
C PRO A 331 9.48 -8.82 -1.97
N THR A 332 8.24 -8.43 -1.69
CA THR A 332 7.72 -8.33 -0.32
C THR A 332 6.56 -9.31 -0.15
N PRO A 333 6.23 -9.77 1.08
CA PRO A 333 5.08 -10.66 1.30
C PRO A 333 3.76 -10.13 0.72
N SER A 334 3.65 -8.81 0.62
CA SER A 334 2.53 -8.02 0.15
C SER A 334 2.59 -7.58 -1.32
N PHE A 335 3.72 -7.79 -1.98
CA PHE A 335 3.92 -7.49 -3.40
C PHE A 335 4.68 -8.67 -4.02
N GLN A 336 3.93 -9.74 -4.30
CA GLN A 336 4.47 -10.99 -4.80
C GLN A 336 4.59 -10.93 -6.32
N THR A 337 5.63 -10.24 -6.78
CA THR A 337 6.07 -10.19 -8.18
C THR A 337 7.51 -10.65 -8.25
N PHE A 338 7.98 -11.00 -9.44
CA PHE A 338 9.41 -11.25 -9.66
C PHE A 338 10.15 -9.92 -9.80
N PRO A 339 11.36 -9.76 -9.22
CA PRO A 339 12.17 -8.56 -9.44
C PRO A 339 12.57 -8.42 -10.90
N CYS A 340 12.25 -7.27 -11.50
CA CYS A 340 12.64 -6.95 -12.87
C CYS A 340 14.12 -6.57 -12.91
N LEU A 341 14.91 -7.28 -13.72
CA LEU A 341 16.33 -7.04 -13.93
C LEU A 341 16.57 -5.93 -14.96
N GLY A 342 15.63 -5.77 -15.89
CA GLY A 342 15.77 -4.83 -16.99
C GLY A 342 14.82 -5.14 -18.13
N TYR A 343 15.11 -4.60 -19.30
CA TYR A 343 14.38 -4.89 -20.51
C TYR A 343 15.30 -4.94 -21.73
N THR A 344 14.94 -5.72 -22.74
CA THR A 344 15.58 -5.69 -24.06
C THR A 344 14.68 -4.95 -25.05
N GLU A 345 15.31 -4.30 -26.02
CA GLU A 345 14.61 -3.65 -27.14
C GLU A 345 14.52 -4.58 -28.34
N GLU A 346 13.32 -5.01 -28.67
CA GLU A 346 13.06 -5.90 -29.81
C GLU A 346 12.54 -5.09 -31.01
N GLN A 347 12.66 -5.59 -32.23
CA GLN A 347 12.08 -4.91 -33.40
C GLN A 347 10.56 -4.71 -33.25
N GLY A 348 9.87 -5.71 -32.68
CA GLY A 348 8.42 -5.71 -32.47
C GLY A 348 7.94 -5.14 -31.13
N GLY A 349 8.82 -4.53 -30.33
CA GLY A 349 8.46 -3.96 -29.03
C GLY A 349 9.55 -4.07 -27.97
N PHE A 350 9.19 -4.56 -26.78
CA PHE A 350 10.09 -4.70 -25.64
C PHE A 350 9.92 -6.07 -25.01
N ARG A 351 10.97 -6.57 -24.37
CA ARG A 351 10.89 -7.75 -23.51
C ARG A 351 11.38 -7.41 -22.12
N LEU A 352 10.51 -7.54 -21.14
CA LEU A 352 10.87 -7.39 -19.73
C LEU A 352 11.56 -8.67 -19.26
N VAL A 353 12.63 -8.55 -18.48
CA VAL A 353 13.41 -9.67 -17.97
C VAL A 353 13.39 -9.64 -16.45
N PHE A 354 12.96 -10.72 -15.83
CA PHE A 354 12.78 -10.84 -14.39
C PHE A 354 13.66 -11.94 -13.82
N SER A 355 14.15 -11.71 -12.60
CA SER A 355 14.79 -12.73 -11.79
C SER A 355 13.81 -13.87 -11.55
N PHE A 356 14.27 -15.10 -11.71
CA PHE A 356 13.43 -16.27 -11.60
C PHE A 356 14.14 -17.34 -10.76
N PRO A 357 13.45 -17.99 -9.79
CA PRO A 357 14.12 -18.90 -8.87
C PRO A 357 14.79 -20.06 -9.62
N PRO A 358 16.06 -20.40 -9.28
CA PRO A 358 16.73 -21.55 -9.86
C PRO A 358 15.93 -22.82 -9.55
N ASP A 359 16.04 -23.82 -10.43
CA ASP A 359 15.38 -25.13 -10.34
C ASP A 359 13.84 -25.12 -10.45
N THR A 360 13.20 -23.97 -10.72
CA THR A 360 11.75 -23.90 -10.97
C THR A 360 11.47 -24.14 -12.46
N GLU A 361 11.70 -25.35 -12.95
CA GLU A 361 11.42 -25.66 -14.35
C GLU A 361 9.89 -25.70 -14.61
N LYS A 362 9.31 -24.53 -14.95
CA LYS A 362 7.92 -24.30 -15.41
C LYS A 362 6.87 -24.26 -14.28
N PRO A 363 6.77 -23.14 -13.55
CA PRO A 363 5.69 -22.96 -12.58
C PRO A 363 4.36 -22.92 -13.34
N PRO A 364 3.34 -23.70 -12.93
CA PRO A 364 2.05 -23.66 -13.59
C PRO A 364 1.37 -22.31 -13.33
N SER A 365 0.71 -21.76 -14.35
CA SER A 365 -0.23 -20.66 -14.13
C SER A 365 -1.45 -21.15 -13.35
N LEU A 366 -2.12 -20.25 -12.62
CA LEU A 366 -3.39 -20.54 -11.96
C LEU A 366 -4.40 -21.10 -12.97
N LEU A 367 -4.46 -20.55 -14.19
CA LEU A 367 -5.29 -21.07 -15.26
C LEU A 367 -4.99 -22.54 -15.61
N SER A 368 -3.70 -22.92 -15.66
CA SER A 368 -3.27 -24.30 -15.93
C SER A 368 -3.73 -25.25 -14.82
N VAL A 369 -3.60 -24.84 -13.56
CA VAL A 369 -4.07 -25.62 -12.40
C VAL A 369 -5.59 -25.76 -12.42
N LEU A 370 -6.32 -24.67 -12.63
CA LEU A 370 -7.78 -24.68 -12.73
C LEU A 370 -8.27 -25.54 -13.89
N SER A 371 -7.55 -25.58 -15.01
CA SER A 371 -7.92 -26.38 -16.19
C SER A 371 -7.71 -27.88 -16.00
N LYS A 372 -6.76 -28.29 -15.14
CA LYS A 372 -6.43 -29.70 -14.85
C LYS A 372 -7.27 -30.34 -13.74
N SER A 373 -8.27 -29.63 -13.21
CA SER A 373 -9.03 -29.94 -11.99
C SER A 373 -9.93 -31.20 -12.06
N SER A 374 -9.34 -32.36 -12.38
CA SER A 374 -9.92 -33.70 -12.16
C SER A 374 -9.52 -34.30 -10.80
N GLY A 375 -8.69 -33.61 -10.02
CA GLY A 375 -8.26 -33.99 -8.68
C GLY A 375 -9.14 -33.43 -7.55
N PRO A 376 -8.82 -33.75 -6.28
CA PRO A 376 -9.55 -33.21 -5.13
C PRO A 376 -9.45 -31.68 -5.11
N LEU A 377 -10.58 -31.05 -4.79
CA LEU A 377 -10.67 -29.60 -4.58
C LEU A 377 -9.73 -29.21 -3.42
N PRO A 378 -8.87 -28.18 -3.58
CA PRO A 378 -8.09 -27.66 -2.46
C PRO A 378 -9.02 -27.18 -1.34
N ASP A 379 -8.54 -27.29 -0.10
CA ASP A 379 -9.33 -26.84 1.03
C ASP A 379 -9.64 -25.33 0.96
N VAL A 380 -10.64 -24.93 1.74
CA VAL A 380 -11.11 -23.54 1.80
C VAL A 380 -9.98 -22.60 2.22
N CYS A 381 -9.15 -22.99 3.19
CA CYS A 381 -8.07 -22.18 3.72
C CYS A 381 -6.98 -21.91 2.67
N MET A 382 -6.62 -22.89 1.85
CA MET A 382 -5.67 -22.73 0.74
C MET A 382 -6.21 -21.76 -0.31
N ARG A 383 -7.49 -21.87 -0.65
CA ARG A 383 -8.14 -20.99 -1.64
C ARG A 383 -8.28 -19.56 -1.13
N LEU A 384 -8.61 -19.38 0.15
CA LEU A 384 -8.64 -18.08 0.82
C LEU A 384 -7.25 -17.43 0.89
N ARG A 385 -6.21 -18.20 1.26
CA ARG A 385 -4.81 -17.74 1.25
C ARG A 385 -4.40 -17.26 -0.15
N LEU A 386 -4.68 -18.05 -1.18
CA LEU A 386 -4.43 -17.67 -2.58
C LEU A 386 -5.14 -16.35 -2.93
N ALA A 387 -6.44 -16.25 -2.66
CA ALA A 387 -7.24 -15.06 -2.95
C ALA A 387 -6.69 -13.81 -2.24
N ALA A 388 -6.37 -13.93 -0.95
CA ALA A 388 -5.82 -12.83 -0.16
C ALA A 388 -4.48 -12.34 -0.72
N GLN A 389 -3.58 -13.25 -1.09
CA GLN A 389 -2.26 -12.89 -1.63
C GLN A 389 -2.35 -12.19 -3.00
N VAL A 390 -3.25 -12.64 -3.87
CA VAL A 390 -3.49 -11.99 -5.17
C VAL A 390 -4.11 -10.59 -4.97
N CYS A 391 -5.12 -10.47 -4.11
CA CYS A 391 -5.72 -9.18 -3.77
C CYS A 391 -4.69 -8.21 -3.20
N GLN A 392 -3.86 -8.69 -2.26
CA GLN A 392 -2.82 -7.89 -1.62
C GLN A 392 -1.78 -7.37 -2.61
N THR A 393 -1.40 -8.19 -3.59
CA THR A 393 -0.41 -7.81 -4.61
C THR A 393 -0.95 -6.72 -5.54
N LEU A 394 -2.20 -6.87 -6.04
CA LEU A 394 -2.83 -5.84 -6.88
C LEU A 394 -3.04 -4.53 -6.10
N LEU A 395 -3.44 -4.63 -4.84
CA LEU A 395 -3.68 -3.49 -3.99
C LEU A 395 -2.40 -2.66 -3.76
N SER A 396 -1.27 -3.33 -3.46
CA SER A 396 0.03 -2.66 -3.36
C SER A 396 0.42 -1.95 -4.68
N PHE A 397 0.11 -2.56 -5.83
CA PHE A 397 0.33 -1.96 -7.15
C PHE A 397 -0.53 -0.70 -7.39
N HIS A 398 -1.80 -0.73 -6.97
CA HIS A 398 -2.72 0.40 -7.08
C HIS A 398 -2.37 1.55 -6.14
N THR A 399 -1.94 1.25 -4.91
CA THR A 399 -1.48 2.24 -3.93
C THR A 399 -0.21 2.95 -4.42
N ALA A 400 0.65 2.24 -5.16
CA ALA A 400 1.80 2.83 -5.85
C ALA A 400 1.42 3.77 -7.03
N GLY A 401 0.15 3.83 -7.43
CA GLY A 401 -0.33 4.67 -8.53
C GLY A 401 -0.32 4.00 -9.90
N TRP A 402 -0.15 2.67 -9.95
CA TRP A 402 -0.13 1.90 -11.20
C TRP A 402 -1.42 1.11 -11.43
N LEU A 403 -1.69 0.81 -12.70
CA LEU A 403 -2.80 0.01 -13.19
C LEU A 403 -2.22 -1.19 -13.94
N HIS A 404 -2.69 -2.41 -13.64
CA HIS A 404 -2.18 -3.66 -14.20
C HIS A 404 -2.69 -3.89 -15.62
N LYS A 405 -3.99 -3.66 -15.85
CA LYS A 405 -4.73 -3.78 -17.11
C LYS A 405 -4.88 -5.16 -17.73
N ASP A 406 -4.07 -6.12 -17.30
CA ASP A 406 -4.06 -7.48 -17.85
C ASP A 406 -4.22 -8.56 -16.76
N MET A 407 -4.99 -8.27 -15.70
CA MET A 407 -5.17 -9.20 -14.59
C MET A 407 -6.05 -10.39 -15.02
N ARG A 408 -5.48 -11.60 -15.02
CA ARG A 408 -6.18 -12.88 -15.29
C ARG A 408 -5.42 -14.06 -14.69
N SER A 409 -6.07 -15.21 -14.56
CA SER A 409 -5.43 -16.42 -14.00
C SER A 409 -4.28 -16.98 -14.84
N GLU A 410 -4.17 -16.64 -16.12
CA GLU A 410 -2.99 -16.96 -16.95
C GLU A 410 -1.74 -16.20 -16.47
N ASN A 411 -1.93 -15.00 -15.93
CA ASN A 411 -0.89 -14.08 -15.50
C ASN A 411 -0.56 -14.23 -13.99
N ILE A 412 -0.97 -15.33 -13.37
CA ILE A 412 -0.62 -15.68 -11.98
C ILE A 412 0.14 -17.00 -12.02
N LEU A 413 1.43 -16.99 -11.69
CA LEU A 413 2.26 -18.19 -11.61
C LEU A 413 2.28 -18.74 -10.18
N LEU A 414 2.18 -20.06 -10.02
CA LEU A 414 2.23 -20.72 -8.72
C LEU A 414 3.60 -21.37 -8.52
N VAL A 415 4.40 -20.82 -7.59
CA VAL A 415 5.76 -21.28 -7.31
C VAL A 415 5.81 -22.05 -6.00
N SER A 416 6.34 -23.27 -6.03
CA SER A 416 6.50 -24.11 -4.84
C SER A 416 7.91 -23.98 -4.26
N PRO A 417 8.11 -23.93 -2.93
CA PRO A 417 9.44 -23.92 -2.34
C PRO A 417 10.17 -25.25 -2.62
N THR A 418 11.43 -25.18 -3.05
CA THR A 418 12.26 -26.32 -3.45
C THR A 418 12.54 -27.32 -2.31
N SER A 419 12.30 -26.95 -1.04
CA SER A 419 12.81 -27.64 0.16
C SER A 419 11.77 -28.31 1.07
N SER A 420 10.49 -28.41 0.70
CA SER A 420 9.47 -29.03 1.56
C SER A 420 8.63 -30.10 0.86
N PRO A 421 8.89 -31.39 1.10
CA PRO A 421 8.00 -32.46 0.70
C PRO A 421 6.87 -32.55 1.74
N SER A 422 5.87 -31.67 1.70
CA SER A 422 4.71 -31.82 2.58
C SER A 422 3.42 -31.21 2.02
N ILE A 423 2.49 -32.10 1.65
CA ILE A 423 1.02 -32.10 1.80
C ILE A 423 0.18 -30.84 1.38
N ASP A 424 0.68 -29.60 1.44
CA ASP A 424 0.01 -28.35 1.01
C ASP A 424 0.40 -28.01 -0.45
N ARG A 425 -0.28 -28.61 -1.42
CA ARG A 425 0.15 -28.69 -2.85
C ARG A 425 -0.01 -27.43 -3.72
N LEU A 426 -0.47 -26.31 -3.19
CA LEU A 426 -0.67 -25.09 -4.00
C LEU A 426 0.51 -24.13 -3.75
N GLY A 427 1.33 -23.91 -4.78
CA GLY A 427 2.44 -22.96 -4.72
C GLY A 427 1.98 -21.53 -4.40
N ARG A 428 2.92 -20.68 -3.99
CA ARG A 428 2.68 -19.25 -3.75
C ARG A 428 2.36 -18.52 -5.06
N PRO A 429 1.38 -17.61 -5.09
CA PRO A 429 1.02 -16.86 -6.28
C PRO A 429 1.97 -15.69 -6.52
N TYR A 430 2.50 -15.62 -7.74
CA TYR A 430 3.25 -14.48 -8.25
C TYR A 430 2.47 -13.84 -9.39
N LEU A 431 2.19 -12.54 -9.26
CA LEU A 431 1.56 -11.76 -10.32
C LEU A 431 2.60 -11.44 -11.40
N CYS A 432 2.21 -11.66 -12.64
CA CYS A 432 2.95 -11.38 -13.87
C CYS A 432 2.01 -10.65 -14.85
N GLY A 433 2.45 -10.43 -16.09
CA GLY A 433 1.63 -9.84 -17.15
C GLY A 433 1.58 -8.32 -17.10
N PHE A 434 2.68 -7.68 -16.70
CA PHE A 434 2.79 -6.23 -16.57
C PHE A 434 2.99 -5.53 -17.93
N SER A 435 3.00 -6.27 -19.03
CA SER A 435 3.22 -5.73 -20.38
C SER A 435 2.28 -4.59 -20.79
N PHE A 436 1.08 -4.51 -20.21
CA PHE A 436 0.12 -3.40 -20.44
C PHE A 436 -0.01 -2.46 -19.25
N ALA A 437 0.77 -2.67 -18.19
CA ALA A 437 0.72 -1.86 -17.00
C ALA A 437 1.15 -0.42 -17.31
N ARG A 438 0.48 0.52 -16.65
CA ARG A 438 0.72 1.95 -16.83
C ARG A 438 0.39 2.71 -15.56
N GLN A 439 0.87 3.94 -15.48
CA GLN A 439 0.48 4.86 -14.43
C GLN A 439 -1.00 5.23 -14.57
N GLY A 440 -1.66 5.51 -13.45
CA GLY A 440 -3.07 5.86 -13.36
C GLY A 440 -3.47 7.23 -13.93
N SER A 441 -2.58 7.93 -14.62
CA SER A 441 -2.88 9.23 -15.22
C SER A 441 -3.95 9.10 -16.32
N PRO A 442 -4.94 10.01 -16.40
CA PRO A 442 -5.88 10.08 -17.52
C PRO A 442 -5.21 10.40 -18.86
N THR A 443 -4.02 11.02 -18.85
CA THR A 443 -3.27 11.40 -20.06
C THR A 443 -2.45 10.25 -20.65
N GLU A 444 -2.34 9.13 -19.93
CA GLU A 444 -1.59 7.97 -20.38
C GLU A 444 -2.33 7.18 -21.46
N ILE A 445 -1.65 6.92 -22.58
CA ILE A 445 -2.22 6.17 -23.71
C ILE A 445 -2.64 4.78 -23.25
N SER A 446 -3.94 4.48 -23.31
CA SER A 446 -4.46 3.17 -22.93
C SER A 446 -4.40 2.21 -24.12
N GLU A 447 -3.41 1.31 -24.12
CA GLU A 447 -3.33 0.21 -25.08
C GLU A 447 -4.47 -0.81 -24.83
N GLN A 448 -5.06 -1.39 -25.89
CA GLN A 448 -5.92 -2.56 -25.79
C GLN A 448 -5.08 -3.84 -25.90
N PRO A 449 -5.03 -4.69 -24.85
CA PRO A 449 -4.21 -5.89 -24.86
C PRO A 449 -4.47 -6.93 -25.97
N SER A 450 -5.71 -7.08 -26.44
CA SER A 450 -6.14 -8.17 -27.33
C SER A 450 -7.61 -8.01 -27.75
N GLU A 451 -7.99 -8.59 -28.90
CA GLU A 451 -9.37 -8.86 -29.34
C GLU A 451 -9.81 -10.32 -29.09
N ASP A 452 -9.02 -11.07 -28.30
CA ASP A 452 -9.32 -12.46 -27.94
C ASP A 452 -10.42 -12.52 -26.88
N LEU A 453 -11.60 -13.00 -27.28
CA LEU A 453 -12.76 -13.16 -26.41
C LEU A 453 -12.46 -13.94 -25.13
N SER A 454 -11.52 -14.90 -25.18
CA SER A 454 -11.15 -15.68 -24.00
C SER A 454 -10.40 -14.87 -22.93
N ARG A 455 -9.84 -13.71 -23.31
CA ARG A 455 -9.24 -12.71 -22.42
C ARG A 455 -10.22 -11.60 -22.07
N ASP A 456 -11.09 -11.24 -23.00
CA ASP A 456 -12.05 -10.14 -22.82
C ASP A 456 -13.11 -10.44 -21.76
N ILE A 457 -13.40 -11.71 -21.46
CA ILE A 457 -14.26 -12.09 -20.30
C ILE A 457 -13.71 -11.63 -18.94
N TYR A 458 -12.44 -11.25 -18.83
CA TYR A 458 -11.87 -10.65 -17.63
C TYR A 458 -11.99 -9.13 -17.61
N ARG A 459 -12.32 -8.48 -18.73
CA ARG A 459 -12.33 -7.01 -18.81
C ARG A 459 -13.64 -6.43 -18.32
N HIS A 460 -13.52 -5.30 -17.63
CA HIS A 460 -14.68 -4.51 -17.26
C HIS A 460 -15.50 -4.11 -18.49
N PRO A 461 -16.85 -4.11 -18.44
CA PRO A 461 -17.72 -3.75 -19.56
C PRO A 461 -17.34 -2.45 -20.30
N LYS A 462 -16.96 -1.42 -19.55
CA LYS A 462 -16.54 -0.11 -20.11
C LYS A 462 -15.16 -0.09 -20.77
N ALA A 463 -14.40 -1.18 -20.64
CA ALA A 463 -13.07 -1.38 -21.23
C ALA A 463 -13.06 -2.42 -22.37
N LEU A 464 -14.24 -2.91 -22.78
CA LEU A 464 -14.41 -3.80 -23.93
C LEU A 464 -14.46 -3.01 -25.24
N GLY A 465 -13.94 -3.60 -26.32
CA GLY A 465 -13.90 -2.95 -27.63
C GLY A 465 -13.26 -1.57 -27.54
N GLU A 466 -13.74 -0.62 -28.35
CA GLU A 466 -13.41 0.81 -28.17
C GLU A 466 -13.87 1.27 -26.78
N PRO A 467 -12.94 1.57 -25.84
CA PRO A 467 -13.31 1.82 -24.46
C PRO A 467 -14.16 3.09 -24.37
N SER A 468 -15.26 3.02 -23.64
CA SER A 468 -16.14 4.17 -23.39
C SER A 468 -15.52 5.14 -22.37
N ASP A 469 -14.73 4.61 -21.43
CA ASP A 469 -14.08 5.37 -20.37
C ASP A 469 -12.56 5.12 -20.37
N SER A 470 -11.82 6.07 -19.80
CA SER A 470 -10.40 5.85 -19.47
C SER A 470 -10.27 4.70 -18.46
N PHE A 471 -9.27 3.84 -18.66
CA PHE A 471 -9.06 2.72 -17.73
C PHE A 471 -8.69 3.23 -16.33
N GLU A 472 -9.36 2.71 -15.31
CA GLU A 472 -9.21 3.11 -13.90
C GLU A 472 -9.04 1.88 -12.99
N ARG A 473 -8.69 2.11 -11.72
CA ARG A 473 -8.43 1.05 -10.71
C ARG A 473 -9.59 0.06 -10.57
N TYR A 474 -10.84 0.54 -10.61
CA TYR A 474 -12.00 -0.34 -10.47
C TYR A 474 -12.13 -1.35 -11.62
N MET A 475 -11.57 -1.05 -12.80
CA MET A 475 -11.57 -1.98 -13.92
C MET A 475 -10.56 -3.11 -13.73
N ASP A 476 -9.41 -2.84 -13.08
CA ASP A 476 -8.52 -3.89 -12.59
C ASP A 476 -9.16 -4.72 -11.48
N ALA A 477 -9.91 -4.06 -10.59
CA ALA A 477 -10.65 -4.74 -9.52
C ALA A 477 -11.70 -5.70 -10.09
N TYR A 478 -12.39 -5.33 -11.17
CA TYR A 478 -13.29 -6.24 -11.89
C TYR A 478 -12.55 -7.49 -12.40
N SER A 479 -11.41 -7.29 -13.07
CA SER A 479 -10.57 -8.40 -13.55
C SER A 479 -10.11 -9.31 -12.41
N LEU A 480 -9.79 -8.74 -11.25
CA LEU A 480 -9.51 -9.50 -10.02
C LEU A 480 -10.76 -10.26 -9.54
N GLY A 481 -11.94 -9.65 -9.57
CA GLY A 481 -13.21 -10.30 -9.26
C GLY A 481 -13.46 -11.54 -10.09
N CYS A 482 -13.19 -11.48 -11.39
CA CYS A 482 -13.22 -12.64 -12.29
C CYS A 482 -12.29 -13.77 -11.81
N VAL A 483 -11.05 -13.44 -11.43
CA VAL A 483 -10.10 -14.42 -10.86
C VAL A 483 -10.60 -14.98 -9.52
N LEU A 484 -11.22 -14.15 -8.67
CA LEU A 484 -11.81 -14.61 -7.41
C LEU A 484 -12.95 -15.60 -7.67
N VAL A 485 -13.82 -15.35 -8.65
CA VAL A 485 -14.85 -16.31 -9.09
C VAL A 485 -14.22 -17.64 -9.52
N GLU A 486 -13.12 -17.61 -10.27
CA GLU A 486 -12.38 -18.83 -10.63
C GLU A 486 -11.86 -19.58 -9.40
N ILE A 487 -11.37 -18.89 -8.37
CA ILE A 487 -10.90 -19.50 -7.12
C ILE A 487 -12.07 -20.09 -6.32
N ALA A 488 -13.22 -19.41 -6.29
CA ALA A 488 -14.42 -19.86 -5.57
C ALA A 488 -15.00 -21.15 -6.16
N GLU A 489 -15.05 -21.25 -7.49
CA GLU A 489 -15.54 -22.43 -8.22
C GLU A 489 -14.45 -23.47 -8.51
N TRP A 490 -13.18 -23.06 -8.35
CA TRP A 490 -12.00 -23.84 -8.73
C TRP A 490 -12.06 -24.35 -10.19
N ALA A 491 -12.49 -23.49 -11.09
CA ALA A 491 -12.62 -23.76 -12.51
C ALA A 491 -12.24 -22.52 -13.34
N PRO A 492 -11.77 -22.69 -14.59
CA PRO A 492 -11.47 -21.56 -15.45
C PRO A 492 -12.72 -20.74 -15.77
N LEU A 493 -12.60 -19.42 -15.88
CA LEU A 493 -13.74 -18.53 -16.10
C LEU A 493 -14.53 -18.91 -17.36
N ARG A 494 -13.82 -19.22 -18.45
CA ARG A 494 -14.42 -19.72 -19.71
C ARG A 494 -15.34 -20.93 -19.52
N LYS A 495 -15.08 -21.79 -18.54
CA LYS A 495 -15.91 -22.96 -18.21
C LYS A 495 -17.11 -22.56 -17.36
N ILE A 496 -16.92 -21.64 -16.43
CA ILE A 496 -17.97 -21.11 -15.53
C ILE A 496 -19.04 -20.38 -16.36
N VAL A 497 -18.62 -19.52 -17.30
CA VAL A 497 -19.52 -18.69 -18.10
C VAL A 497 -20.06 -19.36 -19.36
N ARG A 498 -19.58 -20.56 -19.71
CA ARG A 498 -19.85 -21.24 -21.00
C ARG A 498 -21.34 -21.29 -21.40
N LYS A 499 -22.23 -21.53 -20.43
CA LYS A 499 -23.69 -21.61 -20.70
C LYS A 499 -24.33 -20.25 -21.02
N ARG A 500 -23.63 -19.15 -20.74
CA ARG A 500 -24.05 -17.78 -21.00
C ARG A 500 -23.34 -17.22 -22.23
N VAL A 501 -22.02 -17.36 -22.25
CA VAL A 501 -21.14 -16.89 -23.31
C VAL A 501 -20.14 -17.99 -23.61
N ASP A 502 -20.27 -18.64 -24.77
CA ASP A 502 -19.34 -19.68 -25.19
C ASP A 502 -18.17 -19.08 -25.98
N VAL A 503 -17.12 -18.69 -25.26
CA VAL A 503 -15.91 -18.12 -25.88
C VAL A 503 -15.04 -19.15 -26.61
N SER A 504 -15.42 -20.44 -26.63
CA SER A 504 -14.71 -21.45 -27.43
C SER A 504 -15.10 -21.43 -28.91
N ASP A 505 -16.26 -20.84 -29.22
CA ASP A 505 -16.74 -20.61 -30.57
C ASP A 505 -17.04 -19.12 -30.72
N SER A 506 -16.11 -18.38 -31.35
CA SER A 506 -16.23 -16.93 -31.52
C SER A 506 -17.35 -16.52 -32.49
N SER A 507 -17.99 -17.48 -33.16
CA SER A 507 -19.07 -17.18 -34.10
C SER A 507 -20.36 -16.76 -33.37
N GLY A 508 -20.70 -15.48 -33.49
CA GLY A 508 -21.97 -14.94 -32.98
C GLY A 508 -21.94 -14.38 -31.55
N VAL A 509 -20.81 -14.45 -30.84
CA VAL A 509 -20.65 -13.78 -29.53
C VAL A 509 -20.39 -12.29 -29.73
N THR A 510 -21.23 -11.44 -29.16
CA THR A 510 -21.06 -9.98 -29.19
C THR A 510 -20.35 -9.47 -27.93
N LEU A 511 -19.78 -8.26 -28.01
CA LEU A 511 -19.24 -7.58 -26.82
C LEU A 511 -20.32 -7.28 -25.76
N ALA A 512 -21.58 -7.13 -26.18
CA ALA A 512 -22.70 -6.95 -25.26
C ALA A 512 -22.97 -8.23 -24.44
N ASP A 513 -22.80 -9.41 -25.04
CA ASP A 513 -22.92 -10.69 -24.34
C ASP A 513 -21.82 -10.80 -23.27
N VAL A 514 -20.58 -10.44 -23.61
CA VAL A 514 -19.46 -10.40 -22.65
C VAL A 514 -19.71 -9.37 -21.54
N ALA A 515 -20.18 -8.17 -21.88
CA ALA A 515 -20.51 -7.13 -20.91
C ALA A 515 -21.60 -7.58 -19.91
N SER A 516 -22.56 -8.39 -20.34
CA SER A 516 -23.64 -8.91 -19.50
C SER A 516 -23.15 -9.83 -18.36
N LEU A 517 -21.94 -10.41 -18.49
CA LEU A 517 -21.35 -11.29 -17.49
C LEU A 517 -21.15 -10.58 -16.14
N SER A 518 -20.89 -9.27 -16.15
CA SER A 518 -20.71 -8.49 -14.91
C SER A 518 -21.95 -8.56 -14.02
N GLN A 519 -23.12 -8.24 -14.59
CA GLN A 519 -24.39 -8.28 -13.86
C GLN A 519 -24.74 -9.71 -13.45
N TRP A 520 -24.52 -10.69 -14.33
CA TRP A 520 -24.79 -12.08 -13.99
C TRP A 520 -23.91 -12.60 -12.83
N MET A 521 -22.61 -12.28 -12.84
CA MET A 521 -21.70 -12.65 -11.74
C MET A 521 -22.11 -11.97 -10.44
N TYR A 522 -22.54 -10.70 -10.49
CA TYR A 522 -23.07 -10.00 -9.34
C TYR A 522 -24.26 -10.75 -8.73
N ASP A 523 -25.28 -11.02 -9.54
CA ASP A 523 -26.50 -11.68 -9.06
C ASP A 523 -26.20 -13.08 -8.52
N ARG A 524 -25.40 -13.86 -9.24
CA ARG A 524 -25.08 -15.24 -8.88
C ARG A 524 -24.21 -15.36 -7.62
N TYR A 525 -23.14 -14.58 -7.53
CA TYR A 525 -22.14 -14.77 -6.48
C TYR A 525 -22.39 -13.92 -5.23
N ILE A 526 -23.04 -12.76 -5.39
CA ILE A 526 -23.26 -11.80 -4.31
C ILE A 526 -24.73 -11.84 -3.87
N THR A 527 -25.68 -11.58 -4.77
CA THR A 527 -27.11 -11.51 -4.40
C THR A 527 -27.65 -12.87 -3.93
N GLU A 528 -27.37 -13.94 -4.66
CA GLU A 528 -27.74 -15.31 -4.28
C GLU A 528 -26.83 -15.91 -3.18
N GLY A 529 -25.79 -15.18 -2.74
CA GLY A 529 -24.91 -15.57 -1.64
C GLY A 529 -23.95 -16.72 -1.94
N PHE A 530 -23.77 -17.11 -3.22
CA PHE A 530 -22.97 -18.28 -3.58
C PHE A 530 -21.49 -18.16 -3.19
N ALA A 531 -20.89 -16.97 -3.31
CA ALA A 531 -19.52 -16.74 -2.86
C ALA A 531 -19.38 -16.91 -1.34
N GLY A 532 -20.36 -16.40 -0.59
CA GLY A 532 -20.44 -16.58 0.87
C GLY A 532 -20.56 -18.05 1.27
N PHE A 533 -21.36 -18.83 0.54
CA PHE A 533 -21.48 -20.27 0.74
C PHE A 533 -20.17 -21.03 0.43
N ARG A 534 -19.42 -20.60 -0.60
CA ARG A 534 -18.18 -21.28 -1.02
C ARG A 534 -16.97 -20.99 -0.14
N LEU A 535 -16.77 -19.72 0.23
CA LEU A 535 -15.53 -19.23 0.85
C LEU A 535 -15.78 -18.23 2.00
N GLY A 536 -17.02 -18.05 2.45
CA GLY A 536 -17.34 -17.21 3.61
C GLY A 536 -17.63 -15.74 3.29
N VAL A 537 -18.10 -15.02 4.30
CA VAL A 537 -18.62 -13.65 4.16
C VAL A 537 -17.51 -12.63 3.86
N GLY A 538 -16.30 -12.80 4.40
CA GLY A 538 -15.15 -11.95 4.11
C GLY A 538 -14.80 -11.98 2.61
N PHE A 539 -14.79 -13.17 2.02
CA PHE A 539 -14.58 -13.35 0.59
C PHE A 539 -15.68 -12.72 -0.26
N MET A 540 -16.94 -12.93 0.09
CA MET A 540 -18.07 -12.33 -0.64
C MET A 540 -18.04 -10.79 -0.59
N ARG A 541 -17.64 -10.19 0.54
CA ARG A 541 -17.48 -8.73 0.66
C ARG A 541 -16.39 -8.20 -0.28
N MET A 542 -15.24 -8.85 -0.34
CA MET A 542 -14.19 -8.51 -1.30
C MET A 542 -14.71 -8.61 -2.74
N LEU A 543 -15.39 -9.72 -3.07
CA LEU A 543 -15.95 -9.91 -4.41
C LEU A 543 -16.97 -8.83 -4.79
N ALA A 544 -17.77 -8.35 -3.83
CA ALA A 544 -18.74 -7.29 -4.06
C ALA A 544 -18.13 -5.90 -4.32
N LEU A 545 -16.88 -5.68 -3.88
CA LEU A 545 -16.12 -4.50 -4.28
C LEU A 545 -15.55 -4.67 -5.69
N CYS A 546 -15.03 -5.86 -6.01
CA CYS A 546 -14.49 -6.16 -7.34
C CYS A 546 -15.55 -6.13 -8.44
N ILE A 547 -16.72 -6.71 -8.19
CA ILE A 547 -17.85 -6.80 -9.11
C ILE A 547 -19.02 -6.10 -8.41
N PRO A 548 -19.16 -4.77 -8.52
CA PRO A 548 -20.23 -4.03 -7.87
C PRO A 548 -21.54 -4.09 -8.68
N ALA A 549 -22.65 -3.75 -8.02
CA ALA A 549 -23.92 -3.53 -8.72
C ALA A 549 -23.83 -2.26 -9.57
N GLY A 550 -24.03 -2.40 -10.88
CA GLY A 550 -23.97 -1.28 -11.83
C GLY A 550 -22.60 -0.60 -11.84
N ASP A 551 -22.61 0.73 -11.95
CA ASP A 551 -21.40 1.55 -12.18
C ASP A 551 -20.72 2.07 -10.90
N LYS A 552 -21.00 1.47 -9.73
CA LYS A 552 -20.38 1.94 -8.49
C LYS A 552 -18.87 1.72 -8.54
N LYS A 553 -18.10 2.78 -8.28
CA LYS A 553 -16.64 2.70 -8.18
C LYS A 553 -16.27 2.47 -6.71
N PRO A 554 -15.75 1.28 -6.33
CA PRO A 554 -15.23 1.07 -4.98
C PRO A 554 -14.01 1.98 -4.75
N ASP A 555 -13.89 2.54 -3.54
CA ASP A 555 -12.67 3.22 -3.14
C ASP A 555 -11.65 2.22 -2.57
N LEU A 556 -10.37 2.59 -2.61
CA LEU A 556 -9.28 1.75 -2.17
C LEU A 556 -9.36 1.49 -0.65
N ALA A 557 -9.90 2.42 0.14
CA ALA A 557 -10.11 2.23 1.58
C ALA A 557 -11.08 1.06 1.90
N ASP A 558 -12.14 0.90 1.10
CA ASP A 558 -13.06 -0.24 1.22
C ASP A 558 -12.34 -1.55 0.88
N PHE A 559 -11.48 -1.50 -0.14
CA PHE A 559 -10.71 -2.65 -0.61
C PHE A 559 -9.76 -3.18 0.48
N TYR A 560 -9.02 -2.30 1.17
CA TYR A 560 -8.17 -2.70 2.30
C TYR A 560 -9.00 -3.31 3.44
N SER A 561 -10.14 -2.70 3.79
CA SER A 561 -11.01 -3.22 4.85
C SER A 561 -11.55 -4.62 4.53
N ALA A 562 -11.92 -4.85 3.25
CA ALA A 562 -12.33 -6.15 2.77
C ALA A 562 -11.16 -7.14 2.74
N LEU A 563 -9.95 -6.71 2.37
CA LEU A 563 -8.77 -7.57 2.31
C LEU A 563 -8.38 -8.07 3.70
N GLU A 564 -8.38 -7.20 4.70
CA GLU A 564 -8.16 -7.62 6.08
C GLU A 564 -9.23 -8.60 6.54
N SER A 565 -10.50 -8.35 6.22
CA SER A 565 -11.59 -9.27 6.54
C SER A 565 -11.41 -10.64 5.87
N LEU A 566 -10.90 -10.67 4.64
CA LEU A 566 -10.55 -11.88 3.89
C LEU A 566 -9.36 -12.61 4.52
N ALA A 567 -8.34 -11.88 4.99
CA ALA A 567 -7.14 -12.45 5.61
C ALA A 567 -7.38 -12.97 7.04
N THR A 568 -8.42 -12.48 7.72
CA THR A 568 -8.86 -12.99 9.04
C THR A 568 -9.74 -14.24 8.98
N CYS A 569 -10.26 -14.60 7.80
CA CYS A 569 -11.04 -15.83 7.57
C CYS A 569 -10.11 -17.02 7.35
#